data_AF-A0A527ZME9-F1
#
_entry.id   AF-A0A527ZME9-F1
#
_cell.length_a   1.000
_cell.length_b   1.000
_cell.length_c   1.000
_cell.angle_alpha   90.00
_cell.angle_beta   90.00
_cell.angle_gamma   90.00
#
_symmetry.space_group_name_H-M   'P 1'
#
loop_
_entity.id
_entity.type
_entity.pdbx_description
1 polymer ?
#
loop_
_entity_poly.entity_id
_entity_poly.type
_entity_poly.pdbx_seq_one_letter_code
_entity_poly.pdbx_strand_id
1 'polypeptide(L)' 'MLEADFVIIGAGSAGSALAYRLSEDGKYSVIVIEFGGSDIGP' A
#
# COMPACT_ATOMS: atom_id res chain seq x y z
N MET A 1 0.75 -1.64 -18.86
CA MET A 1 0.30 -0.71 -17.80
C MET A 1 0.22 -1.51 -16.50
N LEU A 2 0.45 -0.87 -15.35
CA LEU A 2 0.24 -1.51 -14.04
C LEU A 2 -1.18 -1.18 -13.59
N GLU A 3 -1.97 -2.19 -13.25
CA GLU A 3 -3.37 -2.06 -12.84
C GLU A 3 -3.59 -2.75 -11.49
N ALA A 4 -4.50 -2.21 -10.68
CA ALA A 4 -4.89 -2.78 -9.41
C ALA A 4 -6.34 -2.44 -9.06
N ASP A 5 -6.97 -3.28 -8.24
CA ASP A 5 -8.30 -3.05 -7.69
C ASP A 5 -8.28 -1.88 -6.68
N PHE A 6 -7.17 -1.73 -5.94
CA PHE A 6 -6.97 -0.64 -5.00
C PHE A 6 -5.60 0.03 -5.17
N VAL A 7 -5.60 1.36 -5.05
CA VAL A 7 -4.37 2.17 -4.95
C VAL A 7 -4.37 2.88 -3.61
N ILE A 8 -3.38 2.58 -2.77
CA ILE A 8 -3.17 3.22 -1.47
C ILE A 8 -2.00 4.20 -1.59
N ILE A 9 -2.23 5.45 -1.20
CA ILE A 9 -1.17 6.47 -1.13
C ILE A 9 -0.77 6.63 0.34
N GLY A 10 0.45 6.24 0.66
CA GLY A 10 1.01 6.23 2.01
C GLY A 10 1.17 4.81 2.57
N ALA A 11 2.40 4.41 2.92
CA ALA A 11 2.75 3.14 3.57
C ALA A 11 2.94 3.27 5.10
N GLY A 12 2.45 4.36 5.70
CA GLY A 12 2.36 4.48 7.16
C GLY A 12 1.45 3.40 7.79
N SER A 13 1.30 3.40 9.11
CA SER A 13 0.64 2.30 9.85
C SER A 13 -0.75 1.93 9.31
N ALA A 14 -1.58 2.92 8.98
CA ALA A 14 -2.92 2.67 8.45
C ALA A 14 -2.88 2.09 7.01
N GLY A 15 -2.05 2.68 6.14
CA GLY A 15 -1.92 2.23 4.75
C GLY A 15 -1.36 0.81 4.66
N SER A 16 -0.35 0.49 5.46
CA SER A 16 0.22 -0.85 5.56
C SER A 16 -0.78 -1.87 6.10
N ALA A 17 -1.56 -1.52 7.14
CA ALA A 17 -2.59 -2.42 7.68
C ALA A 17 -3.70 -2.72 6.66
N LEU A 18 -4.15 -1.71 5.90
CA LEU A 18 -5.12 -1.91 4.84
C LEU A 18 -4.57 -2.72 3.67
N ALA A 19 -3.36 -2.43 3.21
CA ALA A 19 -2.72 -3.18 2.13
C ALA A 19 -2.62 -4.66 2.50
N TYR A 20 -2.20 -4.96 3.74
CA TYR A 20 -2.12 -6.32 4.25
C TYR A 20 -3.48 -7.03 4.20
N ARG A 21 -4.55 -6.40 4.70
CA ARG A 21 -5.89 -7.01 4.74
C ARG A 21 -6.51 -7.18 3.37
N LEU A 22 -6.41 -6.17 2.51
CA LEU A 22 -7.00 -6.22 1.16
C LEU A 22 -6.31 -7.26 0.27
N SER A 23 -5.02 -7.52 0.47
CA SER A 23 -4.27 -8.51 -0.31
C SER A 23 -4.22 -9.92 0.30
N GLU A 24 -4.79 -10.12 1.50
CA GLU A 24 -4.52 -11.31 2.34
C GLU A 24 -4.90 -12.65 1.71
N ASP A 25 -5.94 -12.67 0.86
CA ASP A 25 -6.47 -13.86 0.21
C ASP A 25 -6.21 -13.87 -1.32
N GLY A 26 -5.50 -12.86 -1.84
CA GLY A 26 -5.24 -12.69 -3.27
C GLY A 26 -6.47 -12.32 -4.11
N LYS A 27 -7.62 -12.03 -3.50
CA LYS A 27 -8.85 -11.61 -4.20
C LYS A 27 -8.70 -10.24 -4.84
N TYR A 28 -7.92 -9.37 -4.21
CA TYR A 28 -7.68 -8.00 -4.69
C TYR A 28 -6.19 -7.76 -4.94
N SER A 29 -5.92 -7.12 -6.06
CA SER A 29 -4.63 -6.54 -6.39
C SER A 29 -4.53 -5.14 -5.77
N VAL A 30 -3.40 -4.87 -5.10
CA VAL A 30 -3.18 -3.61 -4.37
C VAL A 30 -1.85 -3.01 -4.80
N ILE A 31 -1.87 -1.74 -5.20
CA ILE A 31 -0.68 -0.92 -5.39
C ILE A 31 -0.57 0.03 -4.20
N VAL A 32 0.61 0.09 -3.59
CA VAL A 32 0.95 1.08 -2.56
C VAL A 32 1.96 2.05 -3.14
N ILE A 33 1.69 3.34 -3.04
CA ILE A 33 2.60 4.41 -3.44
C ILE A 33 2.98 5.17 -2.17
N GLU A 34 4.26 5.18 -1.85
CA GLU A 34 4.82 5.94 -0.73
C GLU A 34 5.91 6.86 -1.27
N PHE A 35 5.96 8.08 -0.74
CA PHE A 35 6.95 9.08 -1.15
C PHE A 35 8.33 8.82 -0.51
N GLY A 36 8.38 8.06 0.59
CA GLY A 36 9.55 7.92 1.49
C GLY A 36 10.76 7.09 1.02
N GLY A 37 11.93 7.52 1.54
CA GLY A 37 13.10 6.69 1.92
C GLY A 37 13.11 6.46 3.45
N SER A 38 14.26 6.06 4.05
CA SER A 38 14.51 5.79 5.49
C SER A 38 13.48 6.34 6.49
N ASP A 39 13.15 5.56 7.55
CA ASP A 39 12.18 5.82 8.65
C ASP A 39 12.36 7.15 9.44
N ILE A 40 13.35 7.94 9.03
CA ILE A 40 13.58 9.31 9.43
C ILE A 40 12.75 10.16 8.47
N GLY A 41 11.59 10.62 8.92
CA GLY A 41 10.76 11.58 8.19
C GLY A 41 11.51 12.89 7.88
N PRO A 42 10.88 13.88 7.23
CA PRO A 42 11.52 15.16 6.97
C PRO A 42 12.10 15.82 8.24
#